data_AF-A0A6C0CJA3-F1
#
_entry.id   AF-A0A6C0CJA3-F1
#
_cell.length_a   1.000
_cell.length_b   1.000
_cell.length_c   1.000
_cell.angle_alpha   90.00
_cell.angle_beta   90.00
_cell.angle_gamma   90.00
#
_symmetry.space_group_name_H-M   'P 1'
#
loop_
_entity.id
_entity.type
_entity.pdbx_description
1 polymer ?
#
loop_
_entity_poly.entity_id
_entity_poly.type
_entity_poly.pdbx_seq_one_letter_code
_entity_poly.pdbx_strand_id
1 'polypeptide(L)'
;MSRIDDTIDLIGKLVLRTVVSIYHAVEVCIHGRNPVHESMTWSLYDKSGYSTSRDSFHELDVGGGESSFVAHQVRRTVGFQQTYKIAIHWVNGVWRAPYVLHELFDAPPPPWLYIGYGEDTDHLIDCTEELNCLVVYDNHVTNEVLHSIVPASDGLMWYYINPKTFETLEFPANGIVIDDPPSSDDQPEPESATKDD
;
A
#
# COMPACT_ATOMS: atom_id res chain seq x y z
N MET A 1 -24.59 11.22 10.48
CA MET A 1 -24.28 12.20 9.41
C MET A 1 -25.56 12.61 8.71
N SER A 2 -25.71 13.88 8.36
CA SER A 2 -26.98 14.38 7.81
C SER A 2 -27.07 14.08 6.32
N ARG A 3 -28.28 13.80 5.82
CA ARG A 3 -28.57 13.52 4.40
C ARG A 3 -28.12 14.65 3.45
N ILE A 4 -27.92 15.85 4.01
CA ILE A 4 -27.45 17.05 3.31
C ILE A 4 -25.94 16.95 3.06
N ASP A 5 -25.18 16.46 4.05
CA ASP A 5 -23.72 16.29 3.92
C ASP A 5 -23.37 15.29 2.81
N ASP A 6 -24.11 14.17 2.74
CA ASP A 6 -23.95 13.15 1.70
C ASP A 6 -24.24 13.70 0.29
N THR A 7 -25.22 14.61 0.19
CA THR A 7 -25.61 15.22 -1.10
C THR A 7 -24.57 16.23 -1.56
N ILE A 8 -24.02 17.02 -0.64
CA ILE A 8 -22.95 17.99 -0.92
C ILE A 8 -21.69 17.24 -1.38
N ASP A 9 -21.32 16.16 -0.71
CA ASP A 9 -20.17 15.33 -1.08
C ASP A 9 -20.35 14.70 -2.48
N LEU A 10 -21.54 14.15 -2.76
CA LEU A 10 -21.85 13.59 -4.08
C LEU A 10 -21.73 14.63 -5.20
N ILE A 11 -22.29 15.82 -5.00
CA ILE A 11 -22.21 16.92 -5.98
C ILE A 11 -20.76 17.39 -6.14
N GLY A 12 -20.03 17.55 -5.05
CA GLY A 12 -18.62 17.92 -5.05
C GLY A 12 -17.77 16.94 -5.86
N LYS A 13 -17.95 15.63 -5.63
CA LYS A 13 -17.29 14.57 -6.40
C LYS A 13 -17.64 14.63 -7.89
N LEU A 14 -18.90 14.92 -8.24
CA LEU A 14 -19.34 15.01 -9.63
C LEU A 14 -18.71 16.20 -10.36
N VAL A 15 -18.67 17.36 -9.70
CA VAL A 15 -18.04 18.59 -10.22
C VAL A 15 -16.55 18.37 -10.43
N LEU A 16 -15.86 17.85 -9.40
CA LEU A 16 -14.43 17.58 -9.46
C LEU A 16 -14.11 16.60 -10.61
N ARG A 17 -14.87 15.50 -10.72
CA ARG A 17 -14.71 14.52 -11.79
C ARG A 17 -14.87 15.14 -13.17
N THR A 18 -15.85 16.03 -13.34
CA THR A 18 -16.11 16.71 -14.62
C THR A 18 -14.95 17.63 -14.99
N VAL A 19 -14.47 18.43 -14.04
CA VAL A 19 -13.33 19.35 -14.26
C VAL A 19 -12.07 18.58 -14.62
N VAL A 20 -11.73 17.54 -13.85
CA VAL A 20 -10.57 16.68 -14.12
C VAL A 20 -10.68 16.01 -15.51
N SER A 21 -11.88 15.57 -15.90
CA SER A 21 -12.09 14.94 -17.22
C SER A 21 -11.90 15.91 -18.37
N ILE A 22 -12.37 17.16 -18.24
CA ILE A 22 -12.18 18.21 -19.25
C ILE A 22 -10.70 18.57 -19.35
N TYR A 23 -10.03 18.76 -18.22
CA TYR A 23 -8.60 19.08 -18.20
C TYR A 23 -7.78 17.96 -18.84
N HIS A 24 -8.11 16.70 -18.52
CA HIS A 24 -7.51 15.53 -19.15
C HIS A 24 -7.72 15.52 -20.67
N ALA A 25 -8.94 15.76 -21.15
CA ALA A 25 -9.23 15.83 -22.58
C ALA A 25 -8.44 16.94 -23.30
N VAL A 26 -8.26 18.09 -22.65
CA VAL A 26 -7.45 19.20 -23.19
C VAL A 26 -5.97 18.83 -23.26
N GLU A 27 -5.40 18.24 -22.21
CA GLU A 27 -4.00 17.81 -22.21
C GLU A 27 -3.74 16.71 -23.26
N VAL A 28 -4.62 15.72 -23.36
CA VAL A 28 -4.47 14.62 -24.33
C VAL A 28 -4.69 15.08 -25.76
N CYS A 29 -5.82 15.71 -26.05
CA CYS A 29 -6.23 16.00 -27.42
C CYS A 29 -5.54 17.23 -28.01
N ILE A 30 -5.22 18.25 -27.20
CA ILE A 30 -4.63 19.50 -27.68
C ILE A 30 -3.11 19.47 -27.52
N HIS A 31 -2.62 18.99 -26.38
CA HIS A 31 -1.19 19.05 -26.05
C HIS A 31 -0.45 17.73 -26.29
N GLY A 32 -1.16 16.63 -26.55
CA GLY A 32 -0.56 15.30 -26.72
C GLY A 32 0.09 14.77 -25.43
N ARG A 33 -0.28 15.32 -24.27
CA ARG A 33 0.27 14.97 -22.96
C ARG A 33 -0.69 14.06 -22.21
N ASN A 34 -0.15 13.10 -21.46
CA ASN A 34 -0.92 12.36 -20.46
C ASN A 34 -0.67 13.03 -19.11
N PRO A 35 -1.59 13.88 -18.61
CA PRO A 35 -1.42 14.53 -17.33
C PRO A 35 -1.44 13.48 -16.23
N VAL A 36 -0.43 13.54 -15.37
CA VAL A 36 -0.32 12.71 -14.16
C VAL A 36 -0.73 13.59 -12.99
N HIS A 37 -1.78 13.18 -12.27
CA HIS A 37 -2.21 13.82 -11.03
C HIS A 37 -1.96 12.87 -9.87
N GLU A 38 -1.25 13.34 -8.85
CA GLU A 38 -0.97 12.59 -7.62
C GLU A 38 -1.61 13.30 -6.43
N SER A 39 -2.30 12.54 -5.59
CA SER A 39 -2.91 13.03 -4.34
C SER A 39 -2.57 12.08 -3.20
N MET A 40 -2.30 12.61 -2.02
CA MET A 40 -2.00 11.83 -0.82
C MET A 40 -2.92 12.24 0.33
N THR A 41 -3.46 11.23 1.01
CA THR A 41 -4.23 11.37 2.25
C THR A 41 -3.57 10.53 3.34
N TRP A 42 -3.80 10.87 4.60
CA TRP A 42 -3.14 10.18 5.72
C TRP A 42 -4.15 9.56 6.66
N SER A 43 -3.81 8.38 7.17
CA SER A 43 -4.57 7.67 8.20
C SER A 43 -3.62 7.23 9.31
N LEU A 44 -3.83 7.73 10.51
CA LEU A 44 -3.09 7.33 11.71
C LEU A 44 -3.80 6.16 12.38
N TYR A 45 -3.08 5.09 12.73
CA TYR A 45 -3.62 3.94 13.45
C TYR A 45 -2.98 3.80 14.83
N ASP A 46 -3.81 3.65 15.85
CA ASP A 46 -3.37 3.34 17.21
C ASP A 46 -3.40 1.85 17.52
N LYS A 47 -2.77 1.47 18.65
CA LYS A 47 -2.71 0.09 19.16
C LYS A 47 -4.08 -0.51 19.46
N SER A 48 -5.14 0.29 19.49
CA SER A 48 -6.52 -0.15 19.70
C SER A 48 -7.32 -0.27 18.39
N GLY A 49 -6.68 -0.07 17.24
CA GLY A 49 -7.31 -0.13 15.92
C GLY A 49 -8.11 1.11 15.56
N TYR A 50 -8.05 2.17 16.37
CA TYR A 50 -8.71 3.43 16.04
C TYR A 50 -7.92 4.14 14.93
N SER A 51 -8.65 4.58 13.90
CA SER A 51 -8.09 5.30 12.77
C SER A 51 -8.61 6.74 12.71
N THR A 52 -7.70 7.69 12.48
CA THR A 52 -8.05 9.07 12.16
C THR A 52 -7.50 9.43 10.79
N SER A 53 -8.39 9.83 9.88
CA SER A 53 -7.99 10.33 8.56
C SER A 53 -7.91 11.85 8.54
N ARG A 54 -6.89 12.42 7.89
CA ARG A 54 -6.71 13.87 7.72
C ARG A 54 -6.29 14.24 6.31
N ASP A 55 -6.70 15.43 5.88
CA ASP A 55 -6.33 16.08 4.60
C ASP A 55 -4.95 16.76 4.63
N SER A 56 -4.33 16.85 5.81
CA SER A 56 -2.97 17.34 6.05
C SER A 56 -2.40 16.60 7.26
N PHE A 57 -1.16 16.11 7.14
CA PHE A 57 -0.44 15.46 8.23
C PHE A 57 0.74 16.33 8.67
N HIS A 58 0.87 16.53 9.97
CA HIS A 58 2.06 17.10 10.57
C HIS A 58 2.76 16.05 11.41
N GLU A 59 4.10 16.02 11.38
CA GLU A 59 4.91 15.06 12.14
C GLU A 59 4.60 15.09 13.65
N LEU A 60 4.15 16.25 14.15
CA LEU A 60 3.70 16.48 15.52
C LEU A 60 2.36 15.80 15.88
N ASP A 61 1.59 15.35 14.89
CA ASP A 61 0.34 14.61 15.08
C ASP A 61 0.58 13.16 15.51
N VAL A 62 1.82 12.67 15.38
CA VAL A 62 2.24 11.37 15.91
C VAL A 62 2.46 11.50 17.42
N GLY A 63 1.38 11.36 18.18
CA GLY A 63 1.43 11.33 19.63
C GLY A 63 2.28 10.15 20.11
N GLY A 64 3.44 10.45 20.70
CA GLY A 64 4.33 9.42 21.26
C GLY A 64 3.66 8.66 22.40
N GLY A 65 3.07 7.50 22.09
CA GLY A 65 2.56 6.58 23.10
C GLY A 65 1.58 5.53 22.57
N GLU A 66 0.61 5.94 21.76
CA GLU A 66 -0.54 5.11 21.39
C GLU A 66 -0.57 4.69 19.91
N SER A 67 0.07 5.45 19.02
CA SER A 67 0.13 5.12 17.58
C SER A 67 1.14 4.01 17.28
N SER A 68 0.71 2.95 16.60
CA SER A 68 1.61 1.87 16.16
C SER A 68 2.30 2.24 14.85
N PHE A 69 1.52 2.70 13.87
CA PHE A 69 1.99 3.10 12.55
C PHE A 69 1.08 4.16 11.91
N VAL A 70 1.62 4.83 10.90
CA VAL A 70 0.91 5.75 10.01
C VAL A 70 0.77 5.07 8.65
N ALA A 71 -0.45 5.02 8.11
CA ALA A 71 -0.69 4.57 6.75
C ALA A 71 -0.90 5.78 5.83
N HIS A 72 -0.01 5.92 4.86
CA HIS A 72 -0.05 6.98 3.88
C HIS A 72 -0.76 6.45 2.64
N GLN A 73 -1.97 6.95 2.39
CA GLN A 73 -2.81 6.52 1.29
C GLN A 73 -2.53 7.41 0.09
N VAL A 74 -1.89 6.86 -0.93
CA VAL A 74 -1.47 7.62 -2.12
C VAL A 74 -2.24 7.14 -3.33
N ARG A 75 -2.75 8.10 -4.09
CA ARG A 75 -3.48 7.87 -5.33
C ARG A 75 -2.78 8.59 -6.48
N ARG A 76 -2.40 7.83 -7.49
CA ARG A 76 -1.94 8.36 -8.78
C ARG A 76 -3.04 8.18 -9.81
N THR A 77 -3.33 9.24 -10.56
CA THR A 77 -4.27 9.25 -11.67
C THR A 77 -3.50 9.59 -12.94
N VAL A 78 -3.49 8.66 -13.89
CA VAL A 78 -2.94 8.87 -15.24
C VAL A 78 -4.10 8.74 -16.22
N GLY A 79 -4.64 9.88 -16.63
CA GLY A 79 -5.90 9.92 -17.37
C GLY A 79 -7.07 9.28 -16.64
N PHE A 80 -7.65 8.22 -17.20
CA PHE A 80 -8.74 7.47 -16.55
C PHE A 80 -8.24 6.34 -15.64
N GLN A 81 -6.96 6.01 -15.68
CA GLN A 81 -6.38 4.98 -14.84
C GLN A 81 -6.06 5.55 -13.47
N GLN A 82 -6.45 4.83 -12.44
CA GLN A 82 -6.19 5.18 -11.05
C GLN A 82 -5.46 4.04 -10.38
N THR A 83 -4.32 4.35 -9.79
CA THR A 83 -3.52 3.43 -9.01
C THR A 83 -3.55 3.89 -7.57
N TYR A 84 -3.81 2.95 -6.67
CA TYR A 84 -3.89 3.18 -5.25
C TYR A 84 -2.81 2.36 -4.54
N LYS A 85 -2.10 3.00 -3.62
CA LYS A 85 -1.00 2.42 -2.87
C LYS A 85 -1.02 2.94 -1.44
N ILE A 86 -0.61 2.10 -0.50
CA ILE A 86 -0.50 2.45 0.91
C ILE A 86 0.96 2.24 1.33
N ALA A 87 1.60 3.30 1.82
CA ALA A 87 2.89 3.19 2.50
C ALA A 87 2.71 3.15 4.01
N ILE A 88 3.42 2.26 4.68
CA ILE A 88 3.33 2.06 6.14
C ILE A 88 4.57 2.67 6.81
N HIS A 89 4.35 3.52 7.81
CA HIS A 89 5.41 4.15 8.59
C HIS A 89 5.26 3.83 10.08
N TRP A 90 6.21 3.08 10.64
CA TRP A 90 6.20 2.66 12.03
C TRP A 90 6.74 3.74 12.99
N VAL A 91 5.96 4.08 14.02
CA VAL A 91 6.24 5.19 14.95
C VAL A 91 7.42 4.88 15.90
N ASN A 92 7.62 3.60 16.23
CA ASN A 92 8.67 3.17 17.16
C ASN A 92 10.06 2.99 16.50
N GLY A 93 10.20 3.31 15.21
CA GLY A 93 11.43 3.16 14.44
C GLY A 93 12.25 4.44 14.33
N VAL A 94 13.45 4.34 13.73
CA VAL A 94 14.16 5.53 13.24
C VAL A 94 13.29 6.15 12.17
N TRP A 95 12.88 7.42 12.36
CA TRP A 95 12.19 8.21 11.34
C TRP A 95 13.04 8.21 10.07
N ARG A 96 12.73 7.32 9.12
CA ARG A 96 13.27 7.37 7.76
C ARG A 96 12.34 8.29 6.99
N ALA A 97 12.91 9.20 6.21
CA ALA A 97 12.12 10.04 5.33
C ALA A 97 11.19 9.13 4.52
N PRO A 98 9.87 9.39 4.54
CA PRO A 98 8.91 8.53 3.88
C PRO A 98 9.25 8.60 2.40
N TYR A 99 9.55 7.44 1.79
CA TYR A 99 9.53 7.12 0.35
C TYR A 99 9.32 8.30 -0.63
N VAL A 100 10.03 8.32 -1.76
CA VAL A 100 9.70 9.33 -2.77
C VAL A 100 8.38 8.94 -3.46
N LEU A 101 7.44 9.87 -3.59
CA LEU A 101 6.11 9.60 -4.16
C LEU A 101 6.14 8.86 -5.50
N HIS A 102 7.17 9.11 -6.32
CA HIS A 102 7.28 8.44 -7.61
C HIS A 102 7.62 6.95 -7.49
N GLU A 103 8.47 6.58 -6.54
CA GLU A 103 8.95 5.22 -6.23
C GLU A 103 7.84 4.34 -5.65
N LEU A 104 6.87 4.93 -4.97
CA LEU A 104 5.75 4.21 -4.36
C LEU A 104 4.87 3.46 -5.39
N PHE A 105 4.95 3.87 -6.66
CA PHE A 105 4.24 3.24 -7.76
C PHE A 105 5.12 2.35 -8.62
N ASP A 106 6.41 2.23 -8.28
CA ASP A 106 7.20 1.11 -8.75
C ASP A 106 6.60 -0.13 -8.10
N ALA A 107 6.27 -1.14 -8.91
CA ALA A 107 5.52 -2.30 -8.48
C ALA A 107 6.50 -3.44 -8.16
N PRO A 108 6.90 -3.63 -6.88
CA PRO A 108 7.64 -4.83 -6.51
C PRO A 108 6.86 -6.09 -6.91
N PRO A 109 7.56 -7.20 -7.13
CA PRO A 109 6.91 -8.51 -7.17
C PRO A 109 6.08 -8.70 -5.89
N PRO A 110 4.79 -9.07 -6.00
CA PRO A 110 3.97 -9.24 -4.81
C PRO A 110 4.53 -10.39 -3.95
N PRO A 111 4.60 -10.21 -2.62
CA PRO A 111 5.09 -11.25 -1.72
C PRO A 111 4.12 -12.44 -1.59
N TRP A 112 2.91 -12.33 -2.15
CA TRP A 112 1.89 -13.37 -2.17
C TRP A 112 1.26 -13.48 -3.57
N LEU A 113 0.87 -14.70 -3.96
CA LEU A 113 -0.03 -14.92 -5.10
C LEU A 113 -1.50 -14.78 -4.69
N TYR A 114 -1.77 -15.07 -3.44
CA TYR A 114 -3.08 -15.02 -2.81
C TYR A 114 -2.87 -14.64 -1.34
N ILE A 115 -3.73 -13.80 -0.79
CA ILE A 115 -3.78 -13.51 0.63
C ILE A 115 -5.23 -13.41 1.10
N GLY A 116 -5.52 -14.03 2.23
CA GLY A 116 -6.86 -14.08 2.78
C GLY A 116 -6.86 -14.42 4.27
N TYR A 117 -8.01 -14.27 4.91
CA TYR A 117 -8.19 -14.58 6.32
C TYR A 117 -9.33 -15.58 6.53
N GLY A 118 -9.26 -16.37 7.60
CA GLY A 118 -10.27 -17.37 7.93
C GLY A 118 -9.96 -18.12 9.22
N GLU A 119 -10.84 -19.06 9.57
CA GLU A 119 -10.61 -19.98 10.70
C GLU A 119 -9.56 -21.05 10.37
N ASP A 120 -9.50 -21.46 9.10
CA ASP A 120 -8.58 -22.46 8.57
C ASP A 120 -8.29 -22.20 7.07
N THR A 121 -7.40 -23.01 6.48
CA THR A 121 -6.99 -22.88 5.07
C THR A 121 -8.06 -23.24 4.05
N ASP A 122 -9.14 -23.91 4.45
CA ASP A 122 -10.21 -24.36 3.56
C ASP A 122 -11.36 -23.33 3.47
N HIS A 123 -11.43 -22.39 4.43
CA HIS A 123 -12.49 -21.38 4.54
C HIS A 123 -11.94 -19.94 4.52
N LEU A 124 -11.07 -19.65 3.55
CA LEU A 124 -10.44 -18.33 3.41
C LEU A 124 -11.33 -17.33 2.64
N ILE A 125 -11.41 -16.11 3.14
CA ILE A 125 -11.94 -14.95 2.43
C ILE A 125 -10.79 -14.29 1.68
N ASP A 126 -10.91 -14.19 0.35
CA ASP A 126 -9.91 -13.57 -0.52
C ASP A 126 -9.85 -12.05 -0.32
N CYS A 127 -8.65 -11.54 -0.02
CA CYS A 127 -8.35 -10.13 0.10
C CYS A 127 -7.21 -9.68 -0.83
N THR A 128 -6.85 -10.50 -1.83
CA THR A 128 -5.66 -10.29 -2.66
C THR A 128 -5.69 -8.94 -3.37
N GLU A 129 -6.77 -8.63 -4.08
CA GLU A 129 -6.91 -7.35 -4.80
C GLU A 129 -6.96 -6.14 -3.85
N GLU A 130 -7.57 -6.29 -2.68
CA GLU A 130 -7.67 -5.24 -1.68
C GLU A 130 -6.30 -4.93 -1.06
N LEU A 131 -5.50 -5.96 -0.80
CA LEU A 131 -4.18 -5.84 -0.15
C LEU A 131 -3.03 -5.59 -1.13
N ASN A 132 -3.24 -5.74 -2.44
CA ASN A 132 -2.25 -5.39 -3.47
C ASN A 132 -1.80 -3.92 -3.42
N CYS A 133 -2.59 -3.04 -2.79
CA CYS A 133 -2.20 -1.67 -2.52
C CYS A 133 -1.01 -1.54 -1.54
N LEU A 134 -0.75 -2.56 -0.72
CA LEU A 134 0.39 -2.61 0.21
C LEU A 134 1.69 -3.07 -0.44
N VAL A 135 1.65 -3.52 -1.70
CA VAL A 135 2.82 -3.98 -2.43
C VAL A 135 3.63 -2.77 -2.89
N VAL A 136 4.47 -2.27 -1.99
CA VAL A 136 5.35 -1.10 -2.13
C VAL A 136 6.69 -1.45 -1.48
N TYR A 137 7.80 -1.02 -2.05
CA TYR A 137 9.11 -1.25 -1.45
C TYR A 137 9.20 -0.69 -0.03
N ASP A 138 9.99 -1.35 0.82
CA ASP A 138 10.20 -1.06 2.24
C ASP A 138 8.96 -1.16 3.13
N ASN A 139 7.78 -1.50 2.57
CA ASN A 139 6.62 -1.75 3.42
C ASN A 139 6.86 -2.98 4.28
N HIS A 140 6.70 -2.80 5.59
CA HIS A 140 6.64 -3.89 6.55
C HIS A 140 5.19 -4.17 6.93
N VAL A 141 4.63 -5.24 6.33
CA VAL A 141 3.23 -5.65 6.48
C VAL A 141 3.13 -6.70 7.59
N THR A 142 2.48 -6.33 8.70
CA THR A 142 2.23 -7.22 9.84
C THR A 142 0.74 -7.58 9.95
N ASN A 143 0.38 -8.57 10.77
CA ASN A 143 -1.03 -8.88 11.05
C ASN A 143 -1.79 -7.64 11.57
N GLU A 144 -1.15 -6.79 12.37
CA GLU A 144 -1.74 -5.53 12.86
C GLU A 144 -2.13 -4.59 11.70
N VAL A 145 -1.27 -4.48 10.68
CA VAL A 145 -1.55 -3.70 9.46
C VAL A 145 -2.71 -4.33 8.68
N LEU A 146 -2.71 -5.65 8.51
CA LEU A 146 -3.76 -6.36 7.78
C LEU A 146 -5.13 -6.20 8.45
N HIS A 147 -5.23 -6.38 9.76
CA HIS A 147 -6.46 -6.16 10.53
C HIS A 147 -6.93 -4.70 10.49
N SER A 148 -6.00 -3.75 10.48
CA SER A 148 -6.32 -2.32 10.40
C SER A 148 -6.93 -1.92 9.05
N ILE A 149 -6.52 -2.58 7.97
CA ILE A 149 -7.03 -2.33 6.61
C ILE A 149 -8.31 -3.11 6.36
N VAL A 150 -8.40 -4.34 6.87
CA VAL A 150 -9.57 -5.21 6.76
C VAL A 150 -10.10 -5.55 8.16
N PRO A 151 -10.86 -4.65 8.83
CA PRO A 151 -11.32 -4.85 10.20
C PRO A 151 -12.18 -6.09 10.42
N ALA A 152 -12.82 -6.61 9.36
CA ALA A 152 -13.61 -7.84 9.42
C ALA A 152 -12.78 -9.11 9.74
N SER A 153 -11.47 -9.01 9.63
CA SER A 153 -10.53 -10.11 9.94
C SER A 153 -10.15 -10.21 11.42
N ASP A 154 -10.64 -9.31 12.28
CA ASP A 154 -10.25 -9.30 13.70
C ASP A 154 -10.55 -10.63 14.41
N GLY A 155 -9.55 -11.16 15.10
CA GLY A 155 -9.60 -12.48 15.75
C GLY A 155 -9.47 -13.70 14.83
N LEU A 156 -9.26 -13.51 13.51
CA LEU A 156 -9.05 -14.58 12.54
C LEU A 156 -7.59 -14.68 12.12
N MET A 157 -7.22 -15.83 11.56
CA MET A 157 -5.86 -16.10 11.11
C MET A 157 -5.69 -15.69 9.65
N TRP A 158 -4.54 -15.11 9.34
CA TRP A 158 -4.17 -14.75 7.97
C TRP A 158 -3.36 -15.87 7.33
N TYR A 159 -3.63 -16.11 6.05
CA TYR A 159 -2.92 -17.09 5.23
C TYR A 159 -2.57 -16.46 3.88
N TYR A 160 -1.47 -16.91 3.29
CA TYR A 160 -1.05 -16.49 1.97
C TYR A 160 -0.43 -17.64 1.18
N ILE A 161 -0.49 -17.56 -0.15
CA ILE A 161 0.22 -18.48 -1.03
C ILE A 161 1.55 -17.86 -1.40
N ASN A 162 2.65 -18.52 -1.03
CA ASN A 162 3.98 -18.06 -1.33
C ASN A 162 4.28 -18.15 -2.84
N PRO A 163 4.75 -17.08 -3.50
CA PRO A 163 4.96 -17.06 -4.95
C PRO A 163 6.10 -17.94 -5.43
N LYS A 164 7.02 -18.34 -4.54
CA LYS A 164 8.17 -19.20 -4.87
C LYS A 164 7.87 -20.67 -4.66
N THR A 165 7.16 -21.02 -3.58
CA THR A 165 6.88 -22.42 -3.22
C THR A 165 5.49 -22.90 -3.63
N PHE A 166 4.56 -21.98 -3.92
CA PHE A 166 3.14 -22.26 -4.19
C PHE A 166 2.40 -22.96 -3.03
N GLU A 167 2.98 -22.93 -1.83
CA GLU A 167 2.36 -23.47 -0.62
C GLU A 167 1.50 -22.42 0.08
N THR A 168 0.36 -22.84 0.60
CA THR A 168 -0.47 -22.04 1.52
C THR A 168 0.18 -22.07 2.90
N LEU A 169 0.56 -20.90 3.39
CA LEU A 169 1.24 -20.72 4.66
C LEU A 169 0.45 -19.74 5.54
N GLU A 170 0.53 -19.94 6.86
CA GLU A 170 0.09 -18.92 7.81
C GLU A 170 0.95 -17.66 7.67
N PHE A 171 0.33 -16.49 7.80
CA PHE A 171 1.01 -15.23 7.68
C PHE A 171 2.01 -15.05 8.84
N PRO A 172 3.27 -14.69 8.56
CA PRO A 172 4.30 -14.65 9.60
C PRO A 172 3.95 -13.69 10.73
N ALA A 173 4.12 -14.11 11.99
CA ALA A 173 3.85 -13.27 13.15
C ALA A 173 4.67 -11.95 13.16
N ASN A 174 5.90 -12.01 12.65
CA ASN A 174 6.77 -10.82 12.52
C ASN A 174 6.47 -9.99 11.26
N GLY A 175 5.49 -10.39 10.44
CA GLY A 175 5.17 -9.75 9.17
C GLY A 175 6.13 -10.08 8.02
N ILE A 176 5.88 -9.44 6.88
CA ILE A 176 6.68 -9.53 5.66
C ILE A 176 7.20 -8.14 5.34
N VAL A 177 8.50 -8.01 5.08
CA VAL A 177 9.10 -6.80 4.52
C VAL A 177 9.17 -6.98 3.00
N ILE A 178 8.74 -5.96 2.25
CA ILE A 178 8.77 -5.95 0.79
C ILE A 178 10.07 -5.27 0.36
N ASP A 179 11.13 -6.06 0.30
CA ASP A 179 12.46 -5.57 -0.06
C ASP A 179 12.64 -5.41 -1.57
N ASP A 180 13.62 -4.57 -1.95
CA ASP A 180 14.15 -4.54 -3.31
C ASP A 180 14.56 -5.95 -3.75
N PRO A 181 14.35 -6.33 -5.04
CA PRO A 181 15.02 -7.51 -5.56
C PRO A 181 16.52 -7.35 -5.26
N PRO A 182 17.22 -8.42 -4.83
CA PRO A 182 18.65 -8.32 -4.57
C PRO A 182 19.30 -7.70 -5.80
N SER A 183 20.00 -6.59 -5.60
CA SER A 183 20.77 -5.96 -6.67
C SER A 183 21.63 -7.05 -7.30
N SER A 184 21.66 -7.10 -8.63
CA SER A 184 22.39 -8.09 -9.43
C SER A 184 23.89 -8.18 -9.14
N ASP A 185 24.40 -7.35 -8.23
CA ASP A 185 25.77 -7.37 -7.70
C ASP A 185 26.00 -8.46 -6.63
N ASP A 186 24.94 -9.13 -6.15
CA ASP A 186 25.03 -10.29 -5.24
C ASP A 186 25.01 -11.65 -5.98
N GLN A 187 25.20 -11.67 -7.31
CA GLN A 187 25.57 -12.93 -7.97
C GLN A 187 27.00 -13.28 -7.55
N PRO A 188 27.26 -14.48 -6.97
CA PRO A 188 28.63 -14.92 -6.75
C PRO A 188 29.36 -14.88 -8.09
N GLU A 189 30.47 -14.13 -8.16
CA GLU A 189 31.35 -14.15 -9.32
C GLU A 189 31.59 -15.62 -9.69
N PRO A 190 31.40 -16.01 -10.97
CA PRO A 190 31.73 -17.36 -11.37
C PRO A 190 33.21 -17.59 -11.02
N GLU A 191 33.45 -18.57 -10.14
CA GLU A 191 34.78 -18.96 -9.71
C GLU A 191 35.67 -19.02 -10.95
N SER A 192 36.65 -18.12 -10.97
CA SER A 192 37.65 -18.05 -12.03
C SER A 192 38.19 -19.46 -12.24
N ALA A 193 37.88 -20.04 -13.41
CA ALA A 193 38.42 -21.31 -13.82
C ALA A 193 39.94 -21.21 -13.72
N THR A 194 40.48 -21.83 -12.68
CA THR A 194 41.91 -21.91 -12.42
C THR A 194 42.53 -22.54 -13.65
N LYS A 195 43.30 -21.74 -14.38
CA LYS A 195 44.36 -22.21 -15.24
C LYS A 195 45.26 -23.09 -14.38
N ASP A 196 45.32 -24.39 -14.69
CA ASP A 196 46.45 -25.23 -14.36
C ASP A 196 46.66 -26.21 -15.54
N ASP A 197 47.77 -25.94 -16.24
CA ASP A 197 48.63 -26.75 -17.11
C ASP A 197 48.06 -27.66 -18.22
#